data_AF-A0A6I2VI76-F1
#
_entry.id   AF-A0A6I2VI76-F1
#
_cell.length_a   1.000
_cell.length_b   1.000
_cell.length_c   1.000
_cell.angle_alpha   90.00
_cell.angle_beta   90.00
_cell.angle_gamma   90.00
#
_symmetry.space_group_name_H-M   'P 1'
#
loop_
_entity.id
_entity.type
_entity.pdbx_description
1 polymer ?
#
loop_
_entity_poly.entity_id
_entity_poly.type
_entity_poly.pdbx_seq_one_letter_code
_entity_poly.pdbx_strand_id
1 'polypeptide(L)'
;MRLSQQWASEFRSFWDLPDEFVFDIPTPTVDISRKLIAGRDPDELQRQPRTDVREAVPQPAPSGDPAVTTETLEALIDGKLPDHQIRQIQSGRKDIERFAINLEIVQRRWPFPEDRVLLPIGLHLCIVELPDGRRVTKSDSGFVFGDYRENWKLAARVRVRGTFEEMHEIYPEKMSPNPGWNVLREYYDPINFSLLDVESVPPGYPVVHDFLPDLEGFYRDWLGQPLADEASVG
;
A
#
# COMPACT_ATOMS: atom_id res chain seq x y z
N MET A 1 1.67 -13.58 19.66
CA MET A 1 0.18 -13.65 19.75
C MET A 1 -0.21 -15.11 19.69
N ARG A 2 -0.91 -15.66 20.69
CA ARG A 2 -1.48 -17.01 20.61
C ARG A 2 -2.73 -16.93 19.73
N LEU A 3 -2.74 -17.60 18.58
CA LEU A 3 -3.98 -17.87 17.87
C LEU A 3 -4.87 -18.73 18.77
N SER A 4 -6.19 -18.52 18.74
CA SER A 4 -7.12 -19.47 19.36
C SER A 4 -6.99 -20.83 18.66
N GLN A 5 -7.41 -21.92 19.31
CA GLN A 5 -7.39 -23.26 18.71
C GLN A 5 -8.15 -23.29 17.37
N GLN A 6 -9.26 -22.55 17.28
CA GLN A 6 -10.01 -22.36 16.05
C GLN A 6 -9.16 -21.69 14.97
N TRP A 7 -8.53 -20.55 15.25
CA TRP A 7 -7.68 -19.85 14.28
C TRP A 7 -6.46 -20.67 13.86
N ALA A 8 -5.88 -21.44 14.77
CA ALA A 8 -4.76 -22.33 14.45
C ALA A 8 -5.19 -23.46 13.50
N SER A 9 -6.42 -23.96 13.65
CA SER A 9 -7.03 -24.95 12.74
C SER A 9 -7.34 -24.34 11.37
N GLU A 10 -7.95 -23.15 11.34
CA GLU A 10 -8.24 -22.43 10.08
C GLU A 10 -6.96 -22.09 9.31
N PHE A 11 -5.91 -21.62 9.99
CA PHE A 11 -4.60 -21.35 9.38
C PHE A 11 -3.99 -22.62 8.78
N ARG A 12 -3.99 -23.74 9.53
CA ARG A 12 -3.47 -25.02 9.03
C ARG A 12 -4.26 -25.52 7.82
N SER A 13 -5.59 -25.48 7.90
CA SER A 13 -6.47 -25.88 6.80
C SER A 13 -6.27 -25.02 5.56
N PHE A 14 -6.09 -23.71 5.71
CA PHE A 14 -5.87 -22.80 4.58
C PHE A 14 -4.57 -23.11 3.83
N TRP A 15 -3.53 -23.51 4.55
CA TRP A 15 -2.20 -23.82 3.99
C TRP A 15 -1.95 -25.32 3.77
N ASP A 16 -2.96 -26.17 3.99
CA ASP A 16 -2.87 -27.63 3.91
C ASP A 16 -1.72 -28.22 4.75
N LEU A 17 -1.55 -27.69 5.97
CA LEU A 17 -0.47 -28.04 6.89
C LEU A 17 -0.89 -29.16 7.88
N PRO A 18 0.04 -30.05 8.28
CA PRO A 18 -0.23 -31.06 9.31
C PRO A 18 -0.61 -30.44 10.65
N ASP A 19 -1.31 -31.22 11.49
CA ASP A 19 -1.72 -30.78 12.83
C ASP A 19 -0.52 -30.50 13.75
N GLU A 20 0.56 -31.22 13.54
CA GLU A 20 1.84 -31.09 14.23
C GLU A 20 2.79 -30.06 13.61
N PHE A 21 2.33 -29.26 12.62
CA PHE A 21 3.18 -28.28 11.96
C PHE A 21 3.85 -27.31 12.94
N VAL A 22 5.16 -27.18 12.79
CA VAL A 22 5.99 -26.19 13.48
C VAL A 22 6.92 -25.56 12.48
N PHE A 23 7.11 -24.24 12.56
CA PHE A 23 8.10 -23.55 11.74
C PHE A 23 9.50 -24.02 12.10
N ASP A 24 10.26 -24.47 11.11
CA ASP A 24 11.68 -24.88 11.24
C ASP A 24 12.62 -23.65 11.25
N ILE A 25 12.22 -22.61 11.97
CA ILE A 25 12.97 -21.35 12.08
C ILE A 25 13.41 -21.22 13.54
N PRO A 26 14.72 -21.13 13.81
CA PRO A 26 15.23 -20.96 15.16
C PRO A 26 14.72 -19.63 15.73
N THR A 27 13.67 -19.73 16.52
CA THR A 27 13.02 -18.58 17.14
C THR A 27 13.45 -18.58 18.61
N PRO A 28 14.46 -17.77 19.00
CA PRO A 28 15.14 -17.88 20.30
C PRO A 28 14.20 -17.68 21.51
N THR A 29 13.02 -17.13 21.29
CA THR A 29 11.99 -16.92 22.32
C THR A 29 11.07 -18.12 22.52
N VAL A 30 11.01 -19.08 21.59
CA VAL A 30 10.09 -20.22 21.65
C VAL A 30 10.51 -21.23 22.71
N ASP A 31 11.79 -21.56 22.83
CA ASP A 31 12.26 -22.53 23.83
C ASP A 31 12.09 -22.03 25.26
N ILE A 32 12.38 -20.74 25.48
CA ILE A 32 12.17 -20.07 26.76
C ILE A 32 10.66 -20.05 27.09
N SER A 33 9.82 -19.70 26.11
CA SER A 33 8.37 -19.70 26.30
C SER A 33 7.82 -21.10 26.59
N ARG A 34 8.28 -22.14 25.88
CA ARG A 34 7.89 -23.54 26.13
C ARG A 34 8.26 -23.97 27.55
N LYS A 35 9.48 -23.65 28.01
CA LYS A 35 9.91 -23.96 29.39
C LYS A 35 9.12 -23.19 30.44
N LEU A 36 8.79 -21.93 30.20
CA LEU A 36 8.02 -21.10 31.12
C LEU A 36 6.56 -21.57 31.28
N ILE A 37 6.01 -22.20 30.24
CA ILE A 37 4.59 -22.58 30.15
C ILE A 37 4.37 -24.08 30.40
N ALA A 38 5.44 -24.89 30.39
CA ALA A 38 5.35 -26.32 30.67
C ALA A 38 4.66 -26.59 32.02
N GLY A 39 3.57 -27.37 31.98
CA GLY A 39 2.77 -27.73 33.15
C GLY A 39 1.87 -26.61 33.70
N ARG A 40 1.72 -25.49 33.00
CA ARG A 40 0.79 -24.41 33.36
C ARG A 40 -0.45 -24.46 32.47
N ASP A 41 -1.60 -24.17 33.07
CA ASP A 41 -2.84 -23.98 32.31
C ASP A 41 -2.71 -22.72 31.42
N PRO A 42 -2.87 -22.84 30.10
CA PRO A 42 -2.94 -21.72 29.18
C PRO A 42 -3.90 -20.60 29.58
N ASP A 43 -5.03 -20.95 30.20
CA ASP A 43 -6.09 -20.01 30.56
C ASP A 43 -5.73 -19.19 31.81
N GLU A 44 -4.97 -19.78 32.74
CA GLU A 44 -4.46 -19.10 33.94
C GLU A 44 -3.32 -18.10 33.64
N LEU A 45 -2.62 -18.29 32.53
CA LEU A 45 -1.52 -17.42 32.09
C LEU A 45 -1.99 -16.12 31.42
N GLN A 46 -3.29 -15.99 31.16
CA GLN A 46 -3.87 -14.86 30.48
C GLN A 46 -4.08 -13.69 31.45
N ARG A 47 -3.22 -12.66 31.39
CA ARG A 47 -3.27 -11.51 32.32
C ARG A 47 -4.53 -10.65 32.22
N GLN A 48 -5.29 -10.78 31.12
CA GLN A 48 -6.56 -10.08 30.95
C GLN A 48 -7.66 -11.12 30.82
N PRO A 49 -8.72 -11.05 31.64
CA PRO A 49 -9.89 -11.89 31.42
C PRO A 49 -10.41 -11.57 30.02
N ARG A 50 -10.61 -12.60 29.20
CA ARG A 50 -11.43 -12.43 28.00
C ARG A 50 -12.78 -11.95 28.50
N THR A 51 -13.14 -10.72 28.18
CA THR A 51 -14.53 -10.34 28.22
C THR A 51 -15.20 -11.26 27.23
N ASP A 52 -16.02 -12.20 27.69
CA ASP A 52 -16.91 -12.93 26.81
C ASP A 52 -17.68 -11.87 26.04
N VAL A 53 -17.41 -11.75 24.74
CA VAL A 53 -18.28 -10.98 23.85
C VAL A 53 -19.59 -11.75 23.87
N ARG A 54 -20.50 -11.35 24.76
CA ARG A 54 -21.84 -11.95 24.92
C ARG A 54 -22.79 -11.56 23.80
N GLU A 55 -22.35 -10.69 22.90
CA GLU A 55 -23.07 -10.36 21.69
C GLU A 55 -22.75 -11.41 20.64
N ALA A 56 -23.79 -11.98 20.04
CA ALA A 56 -23.63 -12.80 18.86
C ALA A 56 -22.83 -11.99 17.84
N VAL A 57 -21.69 -12.52 17.39
CA VAL A 57 -21.00 -11.99 16.21
C VAL A 57 -22.07 -11.87 15.13
N PRO A 58 -22.33 -10.66 14.59
CA PRO A 58 -23.31 -10.51 13.54
C PRO A 58 -22.96 -11.51 12.45
N GLN A 59 -23.89 -12.40 12.11
CA GLN A 59 -23.65 -13.27 10.96
C GLN A 59 -23.37 -12.34 9.79
N PRO A 60 -22.26 -12.52 9.06
CA PRO A 60 -22.03 -11.76 7.85
C PRO A 60 -23.29 -11.93 7.01
N ALA A 61 -23.98 -10.82 6.74
CA ALA A 61 -25.06 -10.85 5.79
C ALA A 61 -24.51 -11.48 4.51
N PRO A 62 -25.29 -12.33 3.80
CA PRO A 62 -24.87 -12.79 2.49
C PRO A 62 -24.48 -11.54 1.70
N SER A 63 -23.21 -11.48 1.34
CA SER A 63 -22.68 -10.44 0.48
C SER A 63 -23.33 -10.64 -0.88
N GLY A 64 -24.55 -10.13 -1.04
CA GLY A 64 -24.91 -9.55 -2.32
C GLY A 64 -24.04 -8.31 -2.45
N ASP A 65 -22.74 -8.50 -2.65
CA ASP A 65 -21.78 -7.41 -2.83
C ASP A 65 -22.27 -6.71 -4.11
N PRO A 66 -22.86 -5.51 -4.00
CA PRO A 66 -23.15 -4.77 -5.21
C PRO A 66 -21.79 -4.54 -5.88
N ALA A 67 -21.66 -4.96 -7.13
CA ALA A 67 -20.46 -4.72 -7.92
C ALA A 67 -20.08 -3.25 -7.79
N VAL A 68 -18.83 -2.98 -7.42
CA VAL A 68 -18.33 -1.62 -7.27
C VAL A 68 -18.47 -0.90 -8.62
N THR A 69 -19.40 0.06 -8.69
CA THR A 69 -19.65 0.80 -9.93
C THR A 69 -18.61 1.90 -10.14
N THR A 70 -18.56 2.44 -11.36
CA THR A 70 -17.71 3.60 -11.68
C THR A 70 -17.99 4.78 -10.75
N GLU A 71 -19.26 5.08 -10.48
CA GLU A 71 -19.66 6.18 -9.58
C GLU A 71 -19.18 5.95 -8.15
N THR A 72 -19.26 4.71 -7.67
CA THR A 72 -18.72 4.32 -6.36
C THR A 72 -17.20 4.53 -6.30
N LEU A 73 -16.45 4.15 -7.33
CA LEU A 73 -15.00 4.36 -7.36
C LEU A 73 -14.62 5.83 -7.51
N GLU A 74 -15.37 6.61 -8.28
CA GLU A 74 -15.15 8.06 -8.35
C GLU A 74 -15.36 8.73 -7.00
N ALA A 75 -16.44 8.39 -6.29
CA ALA A 75 -16.68 8.88 -4.94
C ALA A 75 -15.61 8.42 -3.94
N LEU A 76 -15.07 7.21 -4.12
CA LEU A 76 -13.95 6.70 -3.31
C LEU A 76 -12.67 7.50 -3.56
N ILE A 77 -12.30 7.72 -4.82
CA ILE A 77 -11.12 8.51 -5.23
C ILE A 77 -11.23 9.95 -4.73
N ASP A 78 -12.42 10.53 -4.81
CA ASP A 78 -12.71 11.89 -4.36
C ASP A 78 -12.79 12.04 -2.82
N GLY A 79 -12.74 10.94 -2.06
CA GLY A 79 -12.92 10.96 -0.61
C GLY A 79 -14.33 11.36 -0.16
N LYS A 80 -15.34 11.15 -1.02
CA LYS A 80 -16.75 11.50 -0.78
C LYS A 80 -17.65 10.29 -0.52
N LEU A 81 -17.08 9.09 -0.55
CA LEU A 81 -17.84 7.85 -0.35
C LEU A 81 -18.35 7.76 1.10
N PRO A 82 -19.63 7.41 1.34
CA PRO A 82 -20.15 7.24 2.71
C PRO A 82 -19.45 6.11 3.48
N ASP A 83 -19.26 6.29 4.79
CA ASP A 83 -18.55 5.34 5.67
C ASP A 83 -19.06 3.90 5.59
N HIS A 84 -20.38 3.70 5.46
CA HIS A 84 -20.95 2.36 5.36
C HIS A 84 -20.53 1.63 4.07
N GLN A 85 -20.38 2.35 2.96
CA GLN A 85 -19.89 1.80 1.69
C GLN A 85 -18.38 1.59 1.73
N ILE A 86 -17.63 2.50 2.35
CA ILE A 86 -16.19 2.29 2.61
C ILE A 86 -15.98 0.99 3.39
N ARG A 87 -16.75 0.79 4.48
CA ARG A 87 -16.67 -0.43 5.28
C ARG A 87 -16.99 -1.68 4.47
N GLN A 88 -18.02 -1.63 3.63
CA GLN A 88 -18.36 -2.74 2.73
C GLN A 88 -17.21 -3.09 1.78
N ILE A 89 -16.61 -2.10 1.10
CA ILE A 89 -15.46 -2.31 0.22
C ILE A 89 -14.26 -2.88 0.99
N GLN A 90 -14.05 -2.46 2.24
CA GLN A 90 -12.95 -2.95 3.08
C GLN A 90 -13.14 -4.40 3.51
N SER A 91 -14.33 -4.76 4.00
CA SER A 91 -14.64 -6.10 4.54
C SER A 91 -15.08 -7.12 3.50
N GLY A 92 -15.56 -6.67 2.33
CA GLY A 92 -16.02 -7.51 1.24
C GLY A 92 -14.88 -8.12 0.43
N ARG A 93 -15.25 -9.05 -0.46
CA ARG A 93 -14.32 -9.63 -1.42
C ARG A 93 -13.88 -8.55 -2.41
N LYS A 94 -12.61 -8.57 -2.85
CA LYS A 94 -12.12 -7.59 -3.82
C LYS A 94 -12.63 -7.91 -5.22
N ASP A 95 -13.17 -6.91 -5.89
CA ASP A 95 -13.59 -7.01 -7.28
C ASP A 95 -12.36 -7.07 -8.20
N ILE A 96 -12.35 -8.06 -9.09
CA ILE A 96 -11.26 -8.26 -10.06
C ILE A 96 -11.22 -7.08 -11.04
N GLU A 97 -12.37 -6.52 -11.39
CA GLU A 97 -12.52 -5.42 -12.36
C GLU A 97 -12.12 -4.06 -11.79
N ARG A 98 -11.88 -3.95 -10.47
CA ARG A 98 -11.60 -2.68 -9.79
C ARG A 98 -10.43 -1.91 -10.41
N PHE A 99 -9.38 -2.62 -10.81
CA PHE A 99 -8.22 -1.99 -11.43
C PHE A 99 -8.57 -1.34 -12.78
N ALA A 100 -9.31 -2.05 -13.64
CA ALA A 100 -9.70 -1.54 -14.95
C ALA A 100 -10.59 -0.29 -14.83
N ILE A 101 -11.59 -0.31 -13.93
CA ILE A 101 -12.48 0.84 -13.70
C ILE A 101 -11.69 2.02 -13.11
N ASN A 102 -10.79 1.76 -12.15
CA ASN A 102 -9.93 2.81 -11.60
C ASN A 102 -9.04 3.45 -12.67
N LEU A 103 -8.43 2.63 -13.53
CA LEU A 103 -7.58 3.11 -14.62
C LEU A 103 -8.38 3.94 -15.63
N GLU A 104 -9.60 3.54 -15.98
CA GLU A 104 -10.50 4.32 -16.84
C GLU A 104 -10.80 5.70 -16.25
N ILE A 105 -11.14 5.76 -14.95
CA ILE A 105 -11.42 7.02 -14.25
C ILE A 105 -10.18 7.91 -14.27
N VAL A 106 -9.00 7.35 -13.95
CA VAL A 106 -7.75 8.12 -13.92
C VAL A 106 -7.40 8.61 -15.33
N GLN A 107 -7.49 7.76 -16.35
CA GLN A 107 -7.24 8.12 -17.75
C GLN A 107 -8.15 9.25 -18.21
N ARG A 108 -9.44 9.21 -17.86
CA ARG A 108 -10.41 10.27 -18.21
C ARG A 108 -10.06 11.61 -17.54
N ARG A 109 -9.51 11.56 -16.33
CA ARG A 109 -9.10 12.75 -15.55
C ARG A 109 -7.68 13.21 -15.88
N TRP A 110 -6.91 12.41 -16.63
CA TRP A 110 -5.53 12.71 -16.97
C TRP A 110 -5.46 13.91 -17.92
N PRO A 111 -4.67 14.96 -17.64
CA PRO A 111 -4.65 16.16 -18.46
C PRO A 111 -4.09 15.99 -19.88
N PHE A 112 -3.41 14.87 -20.15
CA PHE A 112 -2.69 14.58 -21.40
C PHE A 112 -3.36 13.40 -22.11
N PRO A 113 -4.41 13.62 -22.93
CA PRO A 113 -5.17 12.54 -23.55
C PRO A 113 -4.36 11.67 -24.52
N GLU A 114 -3.21 12.17 -25.00
CA GLU A 114 -2.26 11.44 -25.84
C GLU A 114 -1.46 10.38 -25.07
N ASP A 115 -1.36 10.51 -23.74
CA ASP A 115 -0.69 9.52 -22.91
C ASP A 115 -1.66 8.39 -22.55
N ARG A 116 -1.16 7.16 -22.57
CA ARG A 116 -1.87 6.02 -21.99
C ARG A 116 -1.39 5.79 -20.56
N VAL A 117 -2.27 6.01 -19.59
CA VAL A 117 -2.01 5.69 -18.19
C VAL A 117 -1.93 4.17 -18.02
N LEU A 118 -0.83 3.70 -17.43
CA LEU A 118 -0.59 2.27 -17.19
C LEU A 118 -0.71 1.92 -15.71
N LEU A 119 -0.22 2.79 -14.81
CA LEU A 119 -0.28 2.53 -13.38
C LEU A 119 -0.25 3.83 -12.58
N PRO A 120 -1.31 4.20 -11.85
CA PRO A 120 -1.26 5.27 -10.87
C PRO A 120 -0.36 4.84 -9.70
N ILE A 121 0.66 5.65 -9.38
CA ILE A 121 1.62 5.36 -8.29
C ILE A 121 1.60 6.41 -7.17
N GLY A 122 0.86 7.50 -7.37
CA GLY A 122 0.61 8.53 -6.37
C GLY A 122 -0.58 9.40 -6.80
N LEU A 123 -0.94 10.38 -5.97
CA LEU A 123 -2.07 11.27 -6.26
C LEU A 123 -1.85 12.09 -7.55
N HIS A 124 -0.62 12.55 -7.75
CA HIS A 124 -0.20 13.38 -8.88
C HIS A 124 0.82 12.67 -9.80
N LEU A 125 1.02 11.35 -9.65
CA LEU A 125 2.05 10.60 -10.37
C LEU A 125 1.48 9.32 -10.97
N CYS A 126 1.72 9.12 -12.26
CA CYS A 126 1.39 7.92 -12.99
C CYS A 126 2.60 7.41 -13.78
N ILE A 127 2.69 6.09 -13.94
CA ILE A 127 3.43 5.49 -15.03
C ILE A 127 2.54 5.56 -16.26
N VAL A 128 3.04 6.18 -17.32
CA VAL A 128 2.33 6.37 -18.58
C VAL A 128 3.16 5.88 -19.75
N GLU A 129 2.49 5.41 -20.80
CA GLU A 129 3.08 5.17 -22.13
C GLU A 129 2.82 6.41 -22.98
N LEU A 130 3.91 7.03 -23.45
CA LEU A 130 3.85 8.19 -24.34
C LEU A 130 3.53 7.75 -25.78
N PRO A 131 3.13 8.69 -26.67
CA PRO A 131 2.86 8.37 -28.08
C PRO A 131 4.04 7.74 -28.85
N ASP A 132 5.27 7.92 -28.34
CA ASP A 132 6.49 7.33 -28.90
C ASP A 132 6.81 5.92 -28.36
N GLY A 133 5.93 5.35 -27.52
CA GLY A 133 6.06 4.03 -26.92
C GLY A 133 6.90 3.99 -25.64
N ARG A 134 7.53 5.09 -25.22
CA ARG A 134 8.29 5.11 -23.97
C ARG A 134 7.37 5.06 -22.76
N ARG A 135 7.74 4.25 -21.77
CA ARG A 135 7.07 4.18 -20.46
C ARG A 135 7.82 5.03 -19.44
N VAL A 136 7.16 6.06 -18.93
CA VAL A 136 7.78 7.06 -18.06
C VAL A 136 6.96 7.30 -16.82
N THR A 137 7.62 7.73 -15.75
CA THR A 137 6.93 8.34 -14.60
C THR A 137 6.66 9.80 -14.94
N LYS A 138 5.38 10.19 -14.94
CA LYS A 138 4.93 11.55 -15.30
C LYS A 138 3.93 12.06 -14.26
N SER A 139 3.97 13.35 -13.99
CA SER A 139 2.95 14.01 -13.17
C SER A 139 1.81 14.63 -13.97
N ASP A 140 0.72 14.93 -13.29
CA ASP A 140 -0.43 15.64 -13.86
C ASP A 140 -0.11 17.11 -14.22
N SER A 141 1.05 17.63 -13.81
CA SER A 141 1.60 18.91 -14.29
C SER A 141 2.20 18.82 -15.70
N GLY A 142 2.50 17.59 -16.15
CA GLY A 142 3.16 17.30 -17.40
C GLY A 142 4.66 17.03 -17.28
N PHE A 143 5.25 17.17 -16.09
CA PHE A 143 6.66 16.89 -15.90
C PHE A 143 6.96 15.39 -16.06
N VAL A 144 7.94 15.06 -16.89
CA VAL A 144 8.42 13.69 -17.11
C VAL A 144 9.67 13.48 -16.26
N PHE A 145 9.59 12.59 -15.27
CA PHE A 145 10.68 12.32 -14.33
C PHE A 145 11.74 11.37 -14.88
N GLY A 146 11.41 10.56 -15.88
CA GLY A 146 12.33 9.61 -16.51
C GLY A 146 11.66 8.26 -16.82
N ASP A 147 12.47 7.27 -17.20
CA ASP A 147 12.02 5.88 -17.36
C ASP A 147 11.37 5.40 -16.05
N TYR A 148 10.27 4.64 -16.15
CA TYR A 148 9.54 4.20 -14.96
C TYR A 148 10.34 3.27 -14.03
N ARG A 149 11.44 2.68 -14.54
CA ARG A 149 12.34 1.82 -13.77
C ARG A 149 13.38 2.61 -12.97
N GLU A 150 13.51 3.90 -13.23
CA GLU A 150 14.39 4.80 -12.50
C GLU A 150 13.65 5.46 -11.34
N ASN A 151 14.39 5.80 -10.29
CA ASN A 151 13.81 6.48 -9.14
C ASN A 151 13.45 7.94 -9.50
N TRP A 152 12.15 8.20 -9.68
CA TRP A 152 11.62 9.51 -10.05
C TRP A 152 12.05 10.64 -9.11
N LYS A 153 12.31 10.35 -7.83
CA LYS A 153 12.78 11.34 -6.84
C LYS A 153 14.11 11.99 -7.23
N LEU A 154 14.93 11.31 -8.03
CA LEU A 154 16.21 11.86 -8.53
C LEU A 154 16.02 13.01 -9.53
N ALA A 155 14.84 13.13 -10.13
CA ALA A 155 14.47 14.22 -11.03
C ALA A 155 13.54 15.28 -10.37
N ALA A 156 13.13 15.05 -9.12
CA ALA A 156 12.28 15.97 -8.37
C ALA A 156 13.06 17.13 -7.75
N ARG A 157 12.34 18.18 -7.31
CA ARG A 157 12.92 19.23 -6.45
C ARG A 157 12.85 18.76 -5.00
N VAL A 158 13.93 18.90 -4.23
CA VAL A 158 13.94 18.48 -2.83
C VAL A 158 14.17 19.66 -1.88
N ARG A 159 13.34 19.76 -0.84
CA ARG A 159 13.61 20.58 0.35
C ARG A 159 13.95 19.65 1.51
N VAL A 160 15.08 19.90 2.17
CA VAL A 160 15.49 19.12 3.35
C VAL A 160 15.33 20.00 4.58
N ARG A 161 14.46 19.60 5.50
CA ARG A 161 14.37 20.21 6.84
C ARG A 161 15.42 19.55 7.72
N GLY A 162 16.52 20.26 7.92
CA GLY A 162 17.72 19.77 8.61
C GLY A 162 18.02 20.51 9.91
N THR A 163 17.14 21.43 10.31
CA THR A 163 17.32 22.28 11.50
C THR A 163 16.07 22.31 12.37
N PHE A 164 16.23 22.65 13.65
CA PHE A 164 15.08 22.78 14.55
C PHE A 164 14.13 23.90 14.12
N GLU A 165 14.66 25.01 13.59
CA GLU A 165 13.85 26.12 13.07
C GLU A 165 12.90 25.65 11.96
N GLU A 166 13.43 24.94 10.96
CA GLU A 166 12.62 24.41 9.85
C GLU A 166 11.63 23.33 10.29
N MET A 167 11.99 22.50 11.28
CA MET A 167 11.07 21.52 11.86
C MET A 167 9.93 22.20 12.62
N HIS A 168 10.21 23.31 13.30
CA HIS A 168 9.21 24.04 14.08
C HIS A 168 8.20 24.81 13.22
N GLU A 169 8.44 24.96 11.91
CA GLU A 169 7.42 25.41 10.96
C GLU A 169 6.22 24.44 10.90
N ILE A 170 6.45 23.14 11.13
CA ILE A 170 5.44 22.09 10.93
C ILE A 170 5.17 21.23 12.17
N TYR A 171 6.05 21.28 13.18
CA TYR A 171 5.87 20.60 14.47
C TYR A 171 5.98 21.56 15.65
N PRO A 172 5.19 21.37 16.72
CA PRO A 172 5.48 22.00 18.01
C PRO A 172 6.88 21.62 18.53
N GLU A 173 7.51 22.52 19.28
CA GLU A 173 8.92 22.41 19.71
C GLU A 173 9.32 21.04 20.31
N LYS A 174 8.46 20.44 21.13
CA LYS A 174 8.74 19.17 21.83
C LYS A 174 8.24 17.94 21.09
N MET A 175 7.68 18.12 19.90
CA MET A 175 7.13 17.06 19.05
C MET A 175 7.92 16.90 17.75
N SER A 176 8.89 17.79 17.48
CA SER A 176 9.77 17.68 16.33
C SER A 176 10.81 16.57 16.52
N PRO A 177 11.18 15.86 15.44
CA PRO A 177 12.35 15.00 15.48
C PRO A 177 13.62 15.84 15.67
N ASN A 178 14.62 15.29 16.37
CA ASN A 178 15.92 15.95 16.47
C ASN A 178 16.64 15.87 15.11
N PRO A 179 17.01 17.00 14.47
CA PRO A 179 17.62 17.01 13.13
C PRO A 179 18.97 16.29 13.02
N GLY A 180 19.68 16.12 14.15
CA GLY A 180 20.91 15.31 14.18
C GLY A 180 20.66 13.81 14.02
N TRP A 181 19.40 13.36 14.18
CA TRP A 181 18.99 11.96 14.10
C TRP A 181 18.07 11.68 12.92
N ASN A 182 17.25 12.66 12.53
CA ASN A 182 16.25 12.50 11.49
C ASN A 182 15.99 13.83 10.78
N VAL A 183 16.09 13.83 9.46
CA VAL A 183 15.71 14.93 8.58
C VAL A 183 14.45 14.56 7.82
N LEU A 184 13.68 15.58 7.43
CA LEU A 184 12.56 15.41 6.52
C LEU A 184 12.96 15.90 5.13
N ARG A 185 12.75 15.07 4.12
CA ARG A 185 13.00 15.40 2.72
C ARG A 185 11.66 15.46 1.99
N GLU A 186 11.28 16.66 1.58
CA GLU A 186 10.06 16.94 0.84
C GLU A 186 10.39 16.97 -0.65
N TYR A 187 9.79 16.08 -1.44
CA TYR A 187 10.02 15.97 -2.88
C TYR A 187 8.85 16.60 -3.63
N TYR A 188 9.15 17.58 -4.49
CA TYR A 188 8.19 18.41 -5.19
C TYR A 188 8.27 18.23 -6.69
N ASP A 189 7.10 18.35 -7.32
CA ASP A 189 6.98 18.48 -8.77
C ASP A 189 7.74 19.73 -9.26
N PRO A 190 8.59 19.61 -10.30
CA PRO A 190 9.37 20.75 -10.80
C PRO A 190 8.59 21.86 -11.51
N ILE A 191 7.34 21.64 -11.88
CA ILE A 191 6.49 22.62 -12.59
C ILE A 191 5.55 23.32 -11.61
N ASN A 192 4.72 22.55 -10.89
CA ASN A 192 3.63 23.12 -10.07
C ASN A 192 3.92 23.09 -8.56
N PHE A 193 5.06 22.51 -8.14
CA PHE A 193 5.45 22.37 -6.74
C PHE A 193 4.44 21.59 -5.87
N SER A 194 3.63 20.72 -6.47
CA SER A 194 2.88 19.71 -5.69
C SER A 194 3.86 18.88 -4.87
N LEU A 195 3.56 18.65 -3.60
CA LEU A 195 4.33 17.75 -2.74
C LEU A 195 4.00 16.31 -3.12
N LEU A 196 4.98 15.60 -3.68
CA LEU A 196 4.81 14.27 -4.25
C LEU A 196 5.14 13.17 -3.24
N ASP A 197 6.14 13.39 -2.39
CA ASP A 197 6.49 12.48 -1.30
C ASP A 197 7.26 13.18 -0.17
N VAL A 198 7.25 12.56 1.02
CA VAL A 198 8.04 13.00 2.18
C VAL A 198 8.77 11.81 2.79
N GLU A 199 10.10 11.88 2.79
CA GLU A 199 10.93 10.90 3.49
C GLU A 199 11.35 11.43 4.87
N SER A 200 11.24 10.57 5.89
CA SER A 200 11.78 10.82 7.24
C SER A 200 12.92 9.84 7.50
N VAL A 201 14.14 10.32 7.39
CA VAL A 201 15.35 9.46 7.39
C VAL A 201 16.50 10.08 8.17
N PRO A 202 17.50 9.30 8.61
CA PRO A 202 18.72 9.87 9.16
C PRO A 202 19.49 10.74 8.15
N PRO A 203 20.27 11.73 8.62
CA PRO A 203 21.18 12.49 7.76
C PRO A 203 22.10 11.57 6.94
N GLY A 204 22.23 11.85 5.65
CA GLY A 204 23.10 11.08 4.74
C GLY A 204 22.52 9.77 4.20
N TYR A 205 21.30 9.39 4.59
CA TYR A 205 20.64 8.20 4.03
C TYR A 205 20.43 8.36 2.50
N PRO A 206 20.56 7.30 1.68
CA PRO A 206 20.28 7.40 0.24
C PRO A 206 18.82 7.78 -0.02
N VAL A 207 18.54 8.31 -1.22
CA VAL A 207 17.16 8.52 -1.69
C VAL A 207 16.51 7.16 -1.89
N VAL A 208 15.32 6.95 -1.33
CA VAL A 208 14.65 5.65 -1.36
C VAL A 208 13.97 5.49 -2.71
N HIS A 209 14.16 4.34 -3.36
CA HIS A 209 13.36 3.94 -4.51
C HIS A 209 12.19 3.09 -4.01
N ASP A 210 11.04 3.72 -3.78
CA ASP A 210 9.96 3.09 -3.01
C ASP A 210 9.31 1.93 -3.74
N PHE A 211 9.23 2.02 -5.07
CA PHE A 211 8.47 1.09 -5.87
C PHE A 211 9.03 0.92 -7.27
N LEU A 212 9.42 -0.32 -7.59
CA LEU A 212 9.82 -0.75 -8.93
C LEU A 212 8.90 -1.90 -9.36
N PRO A 213 7.77 -1.61 -10.04
CA PRO A 213 6.80 -2.63 -10.42
C PRO A 213 7.30 -3.54 -11.55
N ASP A 214 6.99 -4.83 -11.44
CA ASP A 214 6.91 -5.73 -12.61
C ASP A 214 5.62 -5.43 -13.37
N LEU A 215 5.67 -4.36 -14.17
CA LEU A 215 4.51 -3.85 -14.89
C LEU A 215 4.03 -4.87 -15.93
N GLU A 216 4.96 -5.48 -16.65
CA GLU A 216 4.70 -6.49 -17.66
C GLU A 216 4.04 -7.74 -17.06
N GLY A 217 4.62 -8.31 -16.00
CA GLY A 217 4.05 -9.47 -15.31
C GLY A 217 2.69 -9.18 -14.68
N PHE A 218 2.48 -7.98 -14.14
CA PHE A 218 1.17 -7.57 -13.63
C PHE A 218 0.10 -7.58 -14.73
N TYR A 219 0.38 -6.98 -15.89
CA TYR A 219 -0.56 -6.92 -17.00
C TYR A 219 -0.81 -8.30 -17.63
N ARG A 220 0.25 -9.07 -17.91
CA ARG A 220 0.14 -10.38 -18.56
C ARG A 220 -0.44 -11.45 -17.64
N ASP A 221 0.16 -11.64 -16.46
CA ASP A 221 -0.08 -12.84 -15.65
C ASP A 221 -1.23 -12.64 -14.64
N TRP A 222 -1.47 -11.39 -14.20
CA TRP A 222 -2.49 -11.10 -13.18
C TRP A 222 -3.78 -10.56 -13.80
N LEU A 223 -3.66 -9.62 -14.76
CA LEU A 223 -4.81 -9.03 -15.44
C LEU A 223 -5.24 -9.81 -16.69
N GLY A 224 -4.37 -10.65 -17.26
CA GLY A 224 -4.64 -11.35 -18.52
C GLY A 224 -4.72 -10.42 -19.73
N GLN A 225 -4.10 -9.24 -19.65
CA GLN A 225 -4.14 -8.18 -20.65
C GLN A 225 -2.71 -7.73 -20.98
N PRO A 226 -1.96 -8.45 -21.85
CA PRO A 226 -0.57 -8.09 -22.14
C PRO A 226 -0.46 -6.69 -22.78
N LEU A 227 0.65 -6.01 -22.47
CA LEU A 227 0.99 -4.72 -23.10
C LEU A 227 1.41 -4.92 -24.58
N ALA A 228 1.26 -3.88 -25.40
CA ALA A 228 1.34 -3.99 -26.87
C ALA A 228 2.69 -4.53 -27.38
N ASP A 229 3.78 -4.22 -26.69
CA ASP A 229 5.13 -4.68 -27.06
C ASP A 229 5.32 -6.20 -26.89
N GLU A 230 4.46 -6.87 -26.10
CA GLU A 230 4.45 -8.33 -25.98
C GLU A 230 3.53 -9.01 -26.99
N ALA A 231 2.43 -8.34 -27.39
CA ALA A 231 1.46 -8.88 -28.34
C ALA A 231 2.02 -9.03 -29.77
N SER A 232 3.15 -8.40 -30.07
CA SER A 232 3.84 -8.43 -31.37
C SER A 232 5.00 -9.45 -31.44
N VAL A 233 5.27 -10.17 -30.35
CA VAL A 233 6.32 -11.20 -30.25
C VAL A 233 5.73 -12.63 -30.19
N GLY A 234 4.40 -12.76 -30.30
CA GLY A 234 3.66 -14.04 -30.31
C GLY A 234 3.28 -14.55 -31.69
#